data_AF-A0A920NAQ9-F1
#
_entry.id   AF-A0A920NAQ9-F1
#
_cell.length_a   1.000
_cell.length_b   1.000
_cell.length_c   1.000
_cell.angle_alpha   90.00
_cell.angle_beta   90.00
_cell.angle_gamma   90.00
#
_symmetry.space_group_name_H-M   'P 1'
#
loop_
_entity.id
_entity.type
_entity.pdbx_description
1 polymer ?
#
loop_
_entity_poly.entity_id
_entity_poly.type
_entity_poly.pdbx_seq_one_letter_code
_entity_poly.pdbx_strand_id
1 'polypeptide(L)' 'MNRVGFVLKVRQEHIDRYKEFHRNVWPEMQEALRRNGWNNYSLFMRDDGLMFGYFEASR' A
#
# COMPACT_ATOMS: atom_id res chain seq x y z
N MET A 1 7.40 4.00 17.67
CA MET A 1 6.68 3.83 16.39
C MET A 1 7.69 3.46 15.33
N ASN A 2 7.54 2.29 14.72
CA ASN A 2 8.46 1.77 13.71
C ASN A 2 8.03 2.27 12.33
N ARG A 3 8.96 2.85 11.58
CA ARG A 3 8.72 3.26 10.19
C ARG A 3 9.20 2.14 9.29
N VAL A 4 8.30 1.60 8.48
CA VAL A 4 8.58 0.46 7.61
C VAL A 4 8.44 0.92 6.16
N GLY A 5 9.49 0.68 5.39
CA GLY A 5 9.49 0.84 3.94
C GLY A 5 9.62 -0.53 3.28
N PHE A 6 8.92 -0.74 2.17
CA PHE A 6 9.05 -1.95 1.36
C PHE A 6 9.01 -1.61 -0.13
N VAL A 7 9.55 -2.52 -0.94
CA VAL A 7 9.53 -2.42 -2.40
C VAL A 7 8.85 -3.66 -2.97
N LEU A 8 7.98 -3.47 -3.95
CA LEU A 8 7.43 -4.54 -4.75
C LEU A 8 7.34 -4.11 -6.22
N LYS A 9 7.14 -5.07 -7.12
CA LYS A 9 6.94 -4.78 -8.54
C LYS A 9 5.63 -5.38 -9.02
N VAL A 10 4.75 -4.54 -9.56
CA VAL A 10 3.51 -4.94 -10.21
C VAL A 10 3.82 -5.30 -11.66
N ARG A 11 3.24 -6.39 -12.16
CA ARG A 11 3.34 -6.75 -13.58
C ARG A 11 2.69 -5.65 -14.43
N GLN A 12 3.29 -5.28 -15.55
CA GLN A 12 2.88 -4.10 -16.32
C GLN A 12 1.42 -4.19 -16.77
N GLU A 13 0.97 -5.38 -17.19
CA GLU A 13 -0.40 -5.70 -17.59
C GLU A 13 -1.44 -5.58 -16.45
N HIS A 14 -1.00 -5.34 -15.21
CA HIS A 14 -1.86 -5.22 -14.04
C HIS A 14 -1.79 -3.85 -13.36
N ILE A 15 -0.99 -2.90 -13.86
CA ILE A 15 -0.79 -1.59 -13.22
C ILE A 15 -2.13 -0.82 -13.09
N ASP A 16 -2.91 -0.74 -14.15
CA ASP A 16 -4.16 0.05 -14.13
C ASP A 16 -5.20 -0.55 -13.17
N ARG A 17 -5.36 -1.87 -13.22
CA ARG A 17 -6.22 -2.61 -12.29
C ARG A 17 -5.75 -2.48 -10.85
N TYR A 18 -4.43 -2.51 -10.62
CA TYR A 18 -3.84 -2.30 -9.30
C TYR A 18 -4.19 -0.91 -8.76
N LYS A 19 -4.02 0.13 -9.57
CA LYS A 19 -4.39 1.51 -9.20
C LYS A 19 -5.88 1.64 -8.90
N GLU A 20 -6.75 1.00 -9.66
CA GLU A 20 -8.20 1.01 -9.43
C GLU A 20 -8.59 0.40 -8.09
N PHE A 21 -8.02 -0.76 -7.75
CA PHE A 21 -8.26 -1.40 -6.45
C PHE A 21 -7.73 -0.56 -5.28
N HIS A 22 -6.63 0.17 -5.45
CA HIS A 22 -6.07 1.04 -4.41
C HIS A 22 -6.79 2.39 -4.28
N ARG A 23 -7.57 2.81 -5.28
CA ARG A 23 -8.51 3.95 -5.13
C ARG A 23 -9.75 3.57 -4.32
N ASN A 24 -10.13 2.29 -4.34
CA ASN A 24 -11.34 1.77 -3.71
C ASN A 24 -11.03 0.61 -2.74
N VAL A 25 -10.06 0.84 -1.85
CA VAL A 25 -9.68 -0.16 -0.84
C VAL A 25 -10.90 -0.45 0.04
N TRP A 26 -11.22 -1.74 0.21
CA TRP A 26 -12.35 -2.18 1.02
C TRP A 26 -12.28 -1.60 2.45
N PRO A 27 -13.39 -1.07 3.00
CA PRO A 27 -13.40 -0.48 4.34
C PRO A 27 -12.89 -1.44 5.42
N GLU A 28 -13.19 -2.73 5.31
CA GLU A 28 -12.78 -3.78 6.25
C GLU A 28 -11.27 -3.99 6.26
N MET A 29 -10.61 -3.83 5.10
CA MET A 29 -9.15 -3.89 4.99
C MET A 29 -8.51 -2.68 5.69
N GLN A 30 -9.04 -1.47 5.47
CA GLN A 30 -8.53 -0.26 6.14
C GLN A 30 -8.67 -0.37 7.66
N GLU A 31 -9.82 -0.88 8.14
CA GLU A 31 -10.04 -1.11 9.56
C GLU A 31 -9.11 -2.18 10.12
N ALA A 32 -8.87 -3.27 9.38
CA ALA A 32 -7.94 -4.31 9.79
C ALA A 32 -6.50 -3.76 9.93
N LEU A 33 -6.06 -2.91 9.02
CA LEU A 33 -4.75 -2.24 9.08
C LEU A 33 -4.65 -1.35 10.33
N ARG A 34 -5.64 -0.46 10.53
CA ARG A 34 -5.70 0.45 11.68
C ARG A 34 -5.73 -0.31 13.01
N ARG A 35 -6.55 -1.36 13.11
CA ARG A 35 -6.66 -2.21 14.30
C ARG A 35 -5.36 -2.92 14.67
N ASN A 36 -4.51 -3.19 13.68
CA ASN A 36 -3.17 -3.77 13.86
C ASN A 36 -2.07 -2.72 14.03
N GLY A 37 -2.42 -1.45 14.20
CA GLY A 37 -1.48 -0.37 14.49
C GLY A 37 -0.77 0.20 13.27
N TRP A 38 -1.22 -0.11 12.05
CA TRP A 38 -0.69 0.47 10.83
C TRP A 38 -1.36 1.81 10.57
N ASN A 39 -0.55 2.84 10.40
CA ASN A 39 -0.97 4.22 10.17
C ASN A 39 -0.08 4.85 9.09
N ASN A 40 -0.51 5.99 8.54
CA ASN A 40 0.23 6.74 7.52
C ASN A 40 0.69 5.87 6.34
N TYR A 41 -0.15 4.91 5.92
CA TYR A 41 0.18 3.96 4.85
C TYR A 41 0.01 4.62 3.47
N SER A 42 1.10 4.77 2.73
CA SER A 42 1.13 5.30 1.36
C SER A 42 1.87 4.37 0.40
N LEU A 43 1.46 4.42 -0.86
CA LEU A 43 2.08 3.69 -1.98
C LEU A 43 2.48 4.68 -3.08
N PHE A 44 3.70 4.52 -3.58
CA PHE A 44 4.31 5.35 -4.61
C PHE A 44 4.78 4.46 -5.76
N MET A 45 4.21 4.64 -6.95
CA MET A 45 4.45 3.76 -8.08
C MET A 45 5.02 4.52 -9.27
N ARG A 46 6.06 3.96 -9.89
CA ARG A 46 6.58 4.37 -11.21
C ARG A 46 5.79 3.71 -12.34
N ASP A 47 5.85 4.28 -13.53
CA ASP A 47 5.15 3.75 -14.71
C ASP A 47 5.61 2.35 -15.12
N ASP A 48 6.79 1.91 -14.72
CA ASP A 48 7.30 0.55 -14.97
C ASP A 48 6.82 -0.50 -13.94
N GLY A 49 5.92 -0.11 -13.04
CA GLY A 49 5.33 -0.96 -12.01
C GLY A 49 6.20 -1.15 -10.75
N LEU A 50 7.40 -0.57 -10.69
CA LEU A 50 8.18 -0.55 -9.46
C LEU A 50 7.50 0.37 -8.45
N MET A 51 7.23 -0.16 -7.26
CA MET A 51 6.48 0.53 -6.22
C MET A 51 7.24 0.51 -4.89
N PHE A 52 7.25 1.68 -4.24
CA PHE A 52 7.66 1.83 -2.85
C PHE A 52 6.41 2.00 -1.97
N GLY A 53 6.33 1.24 -0.90
CA GLY A 53 5.30 1.38 0.13
C GLY A 53 5.90 1.80 1.46
N TYR A 54 5.15 2.61 2.21
CA TYR A 54 5.56 3.16 3.49
C TYR A 54 4.40 3.09 4.47
N PHE A 55 4.66 2.68 5.71
CA PHE A 55 3.71 2.84 6.82
C PHE A 55 4.42 2.99 8.17
N GLU A 56 3.67 3.46 9.16
CA GLU A 56 4.06 3.52 10.56
C GLU A 56 3.34 2.42 11.35
N ALA A 57 4.09 1.64 12.13
CA ALA A 57 3.55 0.61 13.02
C ALA A 57 3.77 0.98 14.49
N SER A 58 2.68 0.97 15.26
CA SER A 58 2.68 1.20 16.71
C SER A 58 2.77 -0.08 17.54
N ARG A 59 2.69 -1.25 16.89
CA ARG A 59 2.82 -2.58 17.48
C ARG A 59 4.00 -3.33 16.87
#